data_AF-A0A927XAF2-F1
#
_entry.id   AF-A0A927XAF2-F1
#
_cell.length_a   1.000
_cell.length_b   1.000
_cell.length_c   1.000
_cell.angle_alpha   90.00
_cell.angle_beta   90.00
_cell.angle_gamma   90.00
#
_symmetry.space_group_name_H-M   'P 1'
#
loop_
_entity.id
_entity.type
_entity.pdbx_description
1 polymer ?
#
loop_
_entity_poly.entity_id
_entity_poly.type
_entity_poly.pdbx_seq_one_letter_code
_entity_poly.pdbx_strand_id
1 'polypeptide(L)'
;MRKNAKLILAALLLFCVTTSVNAEECDYSKQVELNTEASTVKAVYEETEIDTGMTTYDVDPETDEVDYSKEIKVVQKGFNVKVMNITKNLYLTVSDDTGNVKNYYHYDANDGTIILGNVAADEIHKYTIEVGAYDDECSGKTLRTINLITPIYNEYSELGACNDYPEFQYCQKYFTTVSDLDITKFQSELENYKKKNKPKTETNEKKEKITEKVTDFIKRNLIVIVIIIAILGVATSVILVKRKRSRLI
;
A
#
# COMPACT_ATOMS: atom_id res chain seq x y z
N MET A 1 -79.96 4.95 7.35
CA MET A 1 -78.57 4.73 7.85
C MET A 1 -78.01 3.32 7.60
N ARG A 2 -78.81 2.27 7.40
CA ARG A 2 -78.33 0.87 7.29
C ARG A 2 -77.74 0.42 5.94
N LYS A 3 -78.01 1.12 4.83
CA LYS A 3 -77.51 0.75 3.48
C LYS A 3 -76.06 1.21 3.24
N ASN A 4 -75.69 2.38 3.75
CA ASN A 4 -74.36 2.97 3.52
C ASN A 4 -73.28 2.30 4.38
N ALA A 5 -73.65 1.77 5.56
CA ALA A 5 -72.74 1.01 6.41
C ALA A 5 -72.28 -0.32 5.76
N LYS A 6 -73.15 -0.97 4.98
CA LYS A 6 -72.79 -2.22 4.26
C LYS A 6 -71.84 -1.97 3.10
N LEU A 7 -71.95 -0.80 2.45
CA LEU A 7 -71.10 -0.41 1.33
C LEU A 7 -69.69 0.01 1.81
N ILE A 8 -69.60 0.66 2.97
CA ILE A 8 -68.32 1.00 3.62
C ILE A 8 -67.63 -0.27 4.15
N LEU A 9 -68.37 -1.22 4.72
CA LEU A 9 -67.81 -2.48 5.19
C LEU A 9 -67.31 -3.37 4.03
N ALA A 10 -68.01 -3.37 2.89
CA ALA A 10 -67.56 -4.07 1.69
C ALA A 10 -66.32 -3.41 1.06
N ALA A 11 -66.22 -2.07 1.06
CA ALA A 11 -65.04 -1.35 0.59
C ALA A 11 -63.80 -1.56 1.49
N LEU A 12 -63.99 -1.72 2.80
CA LEU A 12 -62.90 -2.04 3.74
C LEU A 12 -62.38 -3.48 3.60
N LEU A 13 -63.27 -4.43 3.28
CA LEU A 13 -62.88 -5.83 3.04
C LEU A 13 -62.11 -6.04 1.72
N LEU A 14 -62.38 -5.20 0.71
CA LEU A 14 -61.64 -5.21 -0.56
C LEU A 14 -60.19 -4.68 -0.44
N PHE A 15 -59.88 -3.92 0.61
CA PHE A 15 -58.52 -3.41 0.85
C PHE A 15 -57.61 -4.42 1.56
N CYS A 16 -58.15 -5.54 2.05
CA CYS A 16 -57.39 -6.60 2.74
C CYS A 16 -56.91 -7.72 1.82
N VAL A 17 -57.17 -7.61 0.50
CA VAL A 17 -56.58 -8.52 -0.50
C VAL A 17 -55.33 -7.86 -1.07
N THR A 18 -54.38 -7.51 -0.20
CA THR A 18 -53.01 -7.32 -0.65
C THR A 18 -52.44 -8.71 -0.84
N THR A 19 -52.30 -9.14 -2.09
CA THR A 19 -51.49 -10.30 -2.43
C THR A 19 -50.18 -10.17 -1.67
N SER A 20 -49.86 -11.13 -0.82
CA SER A 20 -48.54 -11.24 -0.20
C SER A 20 -47.53 -11.29 -1.34
N VAL A 21 -46.92 -10.15 -1.64
CA VAL A 21 -45.68 -10.11 -2.39
C VAL A 21 -44.70 -10.80 -1.45
N ASN A 22 -44.47 -12.09 -1.67
CA ASN A 22 -43.38 -12.81 -1.03
C ASN A 22 -42.11 -12.16 -1.59
N ALA A 23 -41.67 -11.07 -0.95
CA ALA A 23 -40.26 -10.77 -0.95
C ALA A 23 -39.64 -11.94 -0.21
N GLU A 24 -38.92 -12.79 -0.93
CA GLU A 24 -38.14 -13.85 -0.33
C GLU A 24 -37.09 -13.15 0.55
N GLU A 25 -37.38 -13.06 1.85
CA GLU A 25 -36.48 -12.46 2.82
C GLU A 25 -35.33 -13.44 3.03
N CYS A 26 -34.18 -13.13 2.43
CA CYS A 26 -32.88 -13.77 2.72
C CYS A 26 -32.75 -14.10 4.21
N ASP A 27 -32.63 -15.39 4.51
CA ASP A 27 -32.48 -15.87 5.88
C ASP A 27 -31.25 -15.23 6.56
N TYR A 28 -31.37 -14.92 7.85
CA TYR A 28 -30.31 -14.24 8.59
C TYR A 28 -29.02 -15.08 8.65
N SER A 29 -29.13 -16.40 8.85
CA SER A 29 -27.96 -17.28 8.88
C SER A 29 -27.26 -17.27 7.52
N LYS A 30 -28.04 -17.32 6.44
CA LYS A 30 -27.51 -17.24 5.07
C LYS A 30 -26.84 -15.89 4.80
N GLN A 31 -27.43 -14.79 5.26
CA GLN A 31 -26.83 -13.47 5.15
C GLN A 31 -25.47 -13.39 5.88
N VAL A 32 -25.36 -13.99 7.07
CA VAL A 32 -24.11 -14.03 7.84
C VAL A 32 -23.04 -14.86 7.12
N GLU A 33 -23.40 -16.00 6.54
CA GLU A 33 -22.50 -16.82 5.73
C GLU A 33 -21.96 -16.04 4.53
N LEU A 34 -22.84 -15.42 3.74
CA LEU A 34 -22.46 -14.64 2.56
C LEU A 34 -21.60 -13.42 2.91
N ASN A 35 -21.92 -12.71 4.01
CA ASN A 35 -21.09 -11.63 4.50
C ASN A 35 -19.70 -12.11 4.94
N THR A 36 -19.62 -13.31 5.52
CA THR A 36 -18.35 -13.92 5.92
C THR A 36 -17.52 -14.26 4.69
N GLU A 37 -18.11 -14.87 3.65
CA GLU A 37 -17.42 -15.10 2.37
C GLU A 37 -16.95 -13.77 1.74
N ALA A 38 -17.85 -12.79 1.61
CA ALA A 38 -17.54 -11.47 1.05
C ALA A 38 -16.46 -10.71 1.83
N SER A 39 -16.30 -10.97 3.13
CA SER A 39 -15.23 -10.37 3.94
C SER A 39 -13.83 -10.85 3.51
N THR A 40 -13.73 -12.05 2.93
CA THR A 40 -12.45 -12.63 2.47
C THR A 40 -12.01 -12.11 1.11
N VAL A 41 -12.92 -11.50 0.34
CA VAL A 41 -12.61 -10.89 -0.96
C VAL A 41 -11.60 -9.76 -0.77
N LYS A 42 -10.55 -9.77 -1.59
CA LYS A 42 -9.48 -8.76 -1.58
C LYS A 42 -9.24 -8.21 -2.97
N ALA A 43 -9.21 -6.90 -3.09
CA ALA A 43 -8.72 -6.22 -4.27
C ALA A 43 -7.28 -5.76 -4.02
N VAL A 44 -6.39 -6.06 -4.96
CA VAL A 44 -4.97 -5.71 -4.87
C VAL A 44 -4.44 -5.28 -6.23
N TYR A 45 -3.30 -4.62 -6.23
CA TYR A 45 -2.50 -4.40 -7.43
C TYR A 45 -1.09 -4.95 -7.21
N GLU A 46 -0.48 -5.41 -8.30
CA GLU A 46 0.92 -5.83 -8.34
C GLU A 46 1.67 -5.02 -9.38
N GLU A 47 2.93 -4.68 -9.12
CA GLU A 47 3.77 -4.00 -10.10
C GLU A 47 3.94 -4.88 -11.35
N THR A 48 3.85 -4.26 -12.51
CA THR A 48 4.10 -4.92 -13.80
C THR A 48 4.75 -3.97 -14.78
N GLU A 49 5.28 -4.52 -15.85
CA GLU A 49 5.69 -3.78 -17.03
C GLU A 49 4.67 -3.99 -18.14
N ILE A 50 4.32 -2.90 -18.83
CA ILE A 50 3.35 -2.88 -19.92
C ILE A 50 4.13 -2.66 -21.22
N ASP A 51 4.01 -3.61 -22.14
CA ASP A 51 4.57 -3.50 -23.49
C ASP A 51 3.87 -2.33 -24.22
N THR A 52 4.63 -1.31 -24.61
CA THR A 52 4.09 -0.15 -25.33
C THR A 52 3.86 -0.43 -26.81
N GLY A 53 4.30 -1.59 -27.31
CA GLY A 53 4.31 -1.93 -28.73
C GLY A 53 5.41 -1.24 -29.53
N MET A 54 6.23 -0.40 -28.89
CA MET A 54 7.41 0.23 -29.48
C MET A 54 8.65 -0.59 -29.18
N THR A 55 9.60 -0.59 -30.11
CA THR A 55 10.95 -1.12 -29.91
C THR A 55 11.97 0.02 -29.98
N THR A 56 13.09 -0.17 -29.29
CA THR A 56 14.29 0.67 -29.36
C THR A 56 15.51 -0.23 -29.49
N TYR A 57 16.67 0.34 -29.81
CA TYR A 57 17.93 -0.40 -29.82
C TYR A 57 18.54 -0.44 -28.42
N ASP A 58 19.24 -1.53 -28.12
CA ASP A 58 19.99 -1.68 -26.87
C ASP A 58 21.09 -0.64 -26.80
N VAL A 59 21.25 -0.02 -25.63
CA VAL A 59 22.28 0.99 -25.37
C VAL A 59 23.11 0.52 -24.20
N ASP A 60 24.43 0.49 -24.38
CA ASP A 60 25.36 0.18 -23.31
C ASP A 60 25.30 1.31 -22.25
N PRO A 61 24.92 1.01 -21.00
CA PRO A 61 24.74 2.03 -19.97
C PRO A 61 26.05 2.66 -19.46
N GLU A 62 27.21 2.10 -19.77
CA GLU A 62 28.52 2.64 -19.42
C GLU A 62 29.14 3.48 -20.55
N THR A 63 28.92 3.07 -21.79
CA THR A 63 29.57 3.67 -22.97
C THR A 63 28.65 4.52 -23.85
N ASP A 64 27.33 4.48 -23.61
CA ASP A 64 26.29 5.06 -24.46
C ASP A 64 26.31 4.56 -25.92
N GLU A 65 27.01 3.46 -26.21
CA GLU A 65 27.04 2.84 -27.54
C GLU A 65 25.72 2.12 -27.85
N VAL A 66 25.20 2.34 -29.06
CA VAL A 66 23.93 1.75 -29.52
C VAL A 66 24.19 0.48 -30.33
N ASP A 67 23.64 -0.66 -29.89
CA ASP A 67 23.64 -1.91 -30.64
C ASP A 67 22.42 -2.00 -31.56
N TYR A 68 22.59 -1.55 -32.81
CA TYR A 68 21.57 -1.61 -33.85
C TYR A 68 21.15 -3.04 -34.26
N SER A 69 21.84 -4.08 -33.79
CA SER A 69 21.46 -5.48 -34.06
C SER A 69 20.46 -6.03 -33.05
N LYS A 70 20.23 -5.31 -31.94
CA LYS A 70 19.41 -5.78 -30.83
C LYS A 70 18.27 -4.81 -30.54
N GLU A 71 17.09 -5.17 -31.03
CA GLU A 71 15.84 -4.48 -30.66
C GLU A 71 15.32 -4.97 -29.32
N ILE A 72 15.02 -4.04 -28.43
CA ILE A 72 14.39 -4.26 -27.12
C ILE A 72 13.03 -3.57 -27.08
N LYS A 73 12.09 -4.17 -26.35
CA LYS A 73 10.75 -3.61 -26.20
C LYS A 73 10.79 -2.43 -25.23
N VAL A 74 10.15 -1.33 -25.60
CA VAL A 74 9.91 -0.22 -24.69
C VAL A 74 8.75 -0.61 -23.79
N VAL A 75 9.04 -0.66 -22.49
CA VAL A 75 8.05 -0.98 -21.46
C VAL A 75 7.71 0.25 -20.64
N GLN A 76 6.45 0.33 -20.21
CA GLN A 76 5.97 1.32 -19.25
C GLN A 76 5.73 0.64 -17.90
N LYS A 77 6.09 1.30 -16.79
CA LYS A 77 5.72 0.82 -15.45
C LYS A 77 4.20 0.89 -15.29
N GLY A 78 3.62 -0.15 -14.72
CA GLY A 78 2.19 -0.26 -14.53
C GLY A 78 1.81 -1.14 -13.35
N PHE A 79 0.51 -1.34 -13.20
CA PHE A 79 -0.08 -2.20 -12.19
C PHE A 79 -1.00 -3.22 -12.82
N ASN A 80 -0.84 -4.49 -12.45
CA ASN A 80 -1.82 -5.52 -12.72
C ASN A 80 -2.83 -5.56 -11.57
N VAL A 81 -4.07 -5.18 -11.85
CA VAL A 81 -5.13 -5.07 -10.84
C VAL A 81 -5.93 -6.37 -10.78
N LYS A 82 -6.13 -6.90 -9.56
CA LYS A 82 -6.76 -8.20 -9.33
C LYS A 82 -7.76 -8.16 -8.17
N VAL A 83 -8.80 -8.99 -8.26
CA VAL A 83 -9.70 -9.29 -7.15
C VAL A 83 -9.66 -10.78 -6.86
N MET A 84 -9.40 -11.17 -5.61
CA MET A 84 -9.16 -12.54 -5.18
C MET A 84 -10.25 -13.05 -4.23
N ASN A 85 -10.30 -14.37 -4.05
CA ASN A 85 -11.23 -15.10 -3.19
C ASN A 85 -12.70 -14.97 -3.61
N ILE A 86 -12.97 -14.92 -4.92
CA ILE A 86 -14.34 -14.91 -5.44
C ILE A 86 -14.89 -16.33 -5.40
N THR A 87 -15.93 -16.56 -4.60
CA THR A 87 -16.64 -17.85 -4.51
C THR A 87 -17.84 -17.87 -5.47
N LYS A 88 -18.41 -19.06 -5.69
CA LYS A 88 -19.61 -19.24 -6.54
C LYS A 88 -20.87 -18.50 -6.05
N ASN A 89 -20.92 -18.12 -4.76
CA ASN A 89 -22.07 -17.45 -4.16
C ASN A 89 -21.96 -15.92 -4.23
N LEU A 90 -20.91 -15.41 -4.89
CA LEU A 90 -20.62 -13.99 -4.99
C LEU A 90 -20.55 -13.57 -6.46
N TYR A 91 -20.96 -12.34 -6.73
CA TYR A 91 -20.66 -11.63 -7.95
C TYR A 91 -20.03 -10.29 -7.62
N LEU A 92 -19.31 -9.72 -8.58
CA LEU A 92 -18.72 -8.40 -8.47
C LEU A 92 -19.38 -7.44 -9.46
N THR A 93 -19.61 -6.21 -9.04
CA THR A 93 -19.79 -5.07 -9.92
C THR A 93 -18.60 -4.14 -9.74
N VAL A 94 -17.80 -4.00 -10.80
CA VAL A 94 -16.57 -3.21 -10.79
C VAL A 94 -16.81 -1.94 -11.59
N SER A 95 -16.58 -0.79 -10.98
CA SER A 95 -16.60 0.52 -11.61
C SER A 95 -15.21 1.14 -11.58
N ASP A 96 -14.71 1.60 -12.73
CA ASP A 96 -13.48 2.39 -12.81
C ASP A 96 -13.78 3.91 -12.80
N ASP A 97 -12.73 4.72 -12.75
CA ASP A 97 -12.80 6.19 -12.75
C ASP A 97 -13.14 6.82 -14.10
N THR A 98 -13.08 6.04 -15.18
CA THR A 98 -13.60 6.45 -16.50
C THR A 98 -15.12 6.27 -16.61
N GLY A 99 -15.73 5.62 -15.62
CA GLY A 99 -17.16 5.34 -15.55
C GLY A 99 -17.56 4.02 -16.22
N ASN A 100 -16.60 3.17 -16.61
CA ASN A 100 -16.93 1.84 -17.09
C ASN A 100 -17.41 1.00 -15.92
N VAL A 101 -18.48 0.22 -16.16
CA VAL A 101 -19.02 -0.72 -15.18
C VAL A 101 -19.04 -2.11 -15.80
N LYS A 102 -18.48 -3.09 -15.10
CA LYS A 102 -18.47 -4.48 -15.54
C LYS A 102 -18.80 -5.42 -14.40
N ASN A 103 -19.66 -6.38 -14.69
CA ASN A 103 -19.99 -7.46 -13.77
C ASN A 103 -19.10 -8.66 -14.01
N TYR A 104 -18.72 -9.31 -12.92
CA TYR A 104 -17.94 -10.55 -12.95
C TYR A 104 -18.53 -11.58 -11.99
N TYR A 105 -18.41 -12.84 -12.36
CA TYR A 105 -18.89 -13.96 -11.58
C TYR A 105 -17.75 -14.96 -11.34
N HIS A 106 -17.98 -15.96 -10.50
CA HIS A 106 -16.98 -16.98 -10.21
C HIS A 106 -16.48 -17.73 -11.46
N TYR A 107 -17.32 -17.93 -12.48
CA TYR A 107 -16.90 -18.58 -13.72
C TYR A 107 -15.98 -17.72 -14.59
N ASP A 108 -15.94 -16.40 -14.37
CA ASP A 108 -14.97 -15.50 -15.00
C ASP A 108 -13.62 -15.54 -14.27
N ALA A 109 -13.57 -16.13 -13.07
CA ALA A 109 -12.39 -16.22 -12.24
C ALA A 109 -11.55 -17.45 -12.58
N ASN A 110 -10.23 -17.29 -12.51
CA ASN A 110 -9.29 -18.40 -12.49
C ASN A 110 -8.85 -18.63 -11.04
N ASP A 111 -9.21 -19.78 -10.47
CA ASP A 111 -8.96 -20.13 -9.07
C ASP A 111 -9.42 -19.02 -8.08
N GLY A 112 -10.65 -18.54 -8.28
CA GLY A 112 -11.22 -17.46 -7.46
C GLY A 112 -10.57 -16.09 -7.65
N THR A 113 -9.72 -15.91 -8.68
CA THR A 113 -9.06 -14.65 -9.00
C THR A 113 -9.54 -14.07 -10.32
N ILE A 114 -9.88 -12.78 -10.31
CA ILE A 114 -10.31 -12.01 -11.47
C ILE A 114 -9.26 -10.94 -11.75
N ILE A 115 -8.73 -10.93 -12.97
CA ILE A 115 -7.78 -9.91 -13.43
C ILE A 115 -8.57 -8.81 -14.11
N LEU A 116 -8.50 -7.58 -13.57
CA LEU A 116 -9.19 -6.43 -14.15
C LEU A 116 -8.41 -5.84 -15.33
N GLY A 117 -7.08 -6.00 -15.32
CA GLY A 117 -6.21 -5.61 -16.42
C GLY A 117 -4.91 -4.96 -15.93
N ASN A 118 -4.11 -4.53 -16.89
CA ASN A 118 -2.94 -3.69 -16.63
C ASN A 118 -3.33 -2.23 -16.80
N VAL A 119 -2.89 -1.38 -15.88
CA VAL A 119 -3.02 0.08 -15.97
C VAL A 119 -1.66 0.75 -15.84
N ALA A 120 -1.46 1.82 -16.59
CA ALA A 120 -0.23 2.60 -16.53
C ALA A 120 -0.08 3.27 -15.15
N ALA A 121 1.16 3.36 -14.66
CA ALA A 121 1.45 3.95 -13.36
C ALA A 121 1.76 5.46 -13.45
N ASP A 122 1.47 6.11 -14.57
CA ASP A 122 1.63 7.56 -14.77
C ASP A 122 0.47 8.38 -14.18
N GLU A 123 -0.66 7.73 -13.89
CA GLU A 123 -1.82 8.34 -13.25
C GLU A 123 -2.41 7.48 -12.12
N ILE A 124 -3.31 8.09 -11.34
CA ILE A 124 -4.05 7.39 -10.27
C ILE A 124 -5.29 6.76 -10.89
N HIS A 125 -5.40 5.44 -10.77
CA HIS A 125 -6.59 4.68 -11.15
C HIS A 125 -7.42 4.35 -9.91
N LYS A 126 -8.73 4.56 -9.98
CA LYS A 126 -9.65 4.25 -8.88
C LYS A 126 -10.67 3.20 -9.30
N TYR A 127 -10.86 2.21 -8.42
CA TYR A 127 -11.88 1.17 -8.60
C TYR A 127 -12.81 1.14 -7.41
N THR A 128 -14.11 1.09 -7.68
CA THR A 128 -15.15 0.72 -6.73
C THR A 128 -15.62 -0.69 -7.06
N ILE A 129 -15.46 -1.62 -6.13
CA ILE A 129 -15.79 -3.03 -6.30
C ILE A 129 -16.88 -3.38 -5.31
N GLU A 130 -18.10 -3.52 -5.81
CA GLU A 130 -19.23 -4.00 -5.02
C GLU A 130 -19.27 -5.52 -5.08
N VAL A 131 -19.23 -6.15 -3.92
CA VAL A 131 -19.36 -7.60 -3.75
C VAL A 131 -20.82 -7.87 -3.41
N GLY A 132 -21.53 -8.55 -4.31
CA GLY A 132 -22.95 -8.88 -4.16
C GLY A 132 -23.19 -10.38 -3.98
N ALA A 133 -24.35 -10.72 -3.42
CA ALA A 133 -24.81 -12.09 -3.29
C ALA A 133 -25.32 -12.65 -4.62
N TYR A 134 -24.69 -13.73 -5.10
CA TYR A 134 -25.18 -14.55 -6.20
C TYR A 134 -25.83 -15.82 -5.64
N ASP A 135 -26.98 -15.64 -5.03
CA ASP A 135 -27.76 -16.68 -4.36
C ASP A 135 -29.25 -16.34 -4.52
N ASP A 136 -30.09 -17.35 -4.79
CA ASP A 136 -31.50 -17.13 -5.13
C ASP A 136 -32.28 -16.48 -3.97
N GLU A 137 -31.97 -16.85 -2.72
CA GLU A 137 -32.65 -16.35 -1.51
C GLU A 137 -32.19 -14.93 -1.12
N CYS A 138 -30.98 -14.54 -1.53
CA CYS A 138 -30.34 -13.28 -1.15
C CYS A 138 -30.00 -12.39 -2.35
N SER A 139 -30.60 -12.67 -3.51
CA SER A 139 -30.20 -12.09 -4.80
C SER A 139 -30.23 -10.56 -4.81
N GLY A 140 -29.20 -9.97 -5.43
CA GLY A 140 -29.11 -8.52 -5.64
C GLY A 140 -28.74 -7.70 -4.41
N LYS A 141 -28.42 -8.33 -3.26
CA LYS A 141 -27.90 -7.62 -2.09
C LYS A 141 -26.40 -7.38 -2.22
N THR A 142 -26.00 -6.12 -2.17
CA THR A 142 -24.59 -5.74 -1.96
C THR A 142 -24.19 -6.05 -0.52
N LEU A 143 -23.19 -6.92 -0.37
CA LEU A 143 -22.67 -7.39 0.91
C LEU A 143 -21.57 -6.47 1.42
N ARG A 144 -20.72 -5.97 0.52
CA ARG A 144 -19.58 -5.10 0.83
C ARG A 144 -19.14 -4.29 -0.38
N THR A 145 -18.57 -3.12 -0.13
CA THR A 145 -17.85 -2.33 -1.13
C THR A 145 -16.36 -2.25 -0.78
N ILE A 146 -15.50 -2.41 -1.78
CA ILE A 146 -14.04 -2.27 -1.68
C ILE A 146 -13.62 -1.13 -2.61
N ASN A 147 -12.90 -0.15 -2.08
CA ASN A 147 -12.30 0.91 -2.87
C ASN A 147 -10.80 0.64 -3.01
N LEU A 148 -10.32 0.55 -4.25
CA LEU A 148 -8.91 0.38 -4.58
C LEU A 148 -8.42 1.62 -5.31
N ILE A 149 -7.25 2.11 -4.92
CA ILE A 149 -6.60 3.26 -5.57
C ILE A 149 -5.16 2.86 -5.87
N THR A 150 -4.74 2.95 -7.13
CA THR A 150 -3.33 2.75 -7.50
C THR A 150 -2.53 4.02 -7.24
N PRO A 151 -1.25 3.93 -6.89
CA PRO A 151 -0.39 5.10 -6.80
C PRO A 151 0.13 5.51 -8.19
N ILE A 152 0.80 6.66 -8.26
CA ILE A 152 1.60 7.10 -9.40
C ILE A 152 3.06 6.70 -9.16
N TYR A 153 3.70 6.12 -10.17
CA TYR A 153 5.12 5.85 -10.20
C TYR A 153 5.93 7.14 -10.33
N ASN A 154 6.93 7.30 -9.48
CA ASN A 154 7.84 8.43 -9.50
C ASN A 154 9.13 8.09 -10.25
N GLU A 155 9.25 8.55 -11.49
CA GLU A 155 10.46 8.38 -12.30
C GLU A 155 11.72 8.97 -11.63
N TYR A 156 11.58 10.02 -10.81
CA TYR A 156 12.71 10.67 -10.15
C TYR A 156 13.28 9.84 -8.99
N SER A 157 12.55 8.82 -8.52
CA SER A 157 13.02 7.95 -7.44
C SER A 157 14.25 7.11 -7.83
N GLU A 158 14.48 6.91 -9.13
CA GLU A 158 15.63 6.18 -9.67
C GLU A 158 16.87 7.06 -9.89
N LEU A 159 16.75 8.38 -9.75
CA LEU A 159 17.89 9.28 -9.91
C LEU A 159 18.95 9.00 -8.83
N GLY A 160 20.22 9.08 -9.19
CA GLY A 160 21.33 8.89 -8.24
C GLY A 160 21.26 9.79 -7.00
N ALA A 161 20.64 10.97 -7.12
CA ALA A 161 20.35 11.85 -6.00
C ALA A 161 19.52 11.18 -4.88
N CYS A 162 18.64 10.24 -5.22
CA CYS A 162 17.84 9.51 -4.26
C CYS A 162 18.59 8.39 -3.54
N ASN A 163 19.72 7.93 -4.11
CA ASN A 163 20.65 7.07 -3.38
C ASN A 163 21.44 7.88 -2.34
N ASP A 164 21.83 9.11 -2.67
CA ASP A 164 22.56 10.00 -1.76
C ASP A 164 21.67 10.59 -0.65
N TYR A 165 20.39 10.83 -0.97
CA TYR A 165 19.42 11.48 -0.08
C TYR A 165 18.10 10.70 -0.03
N PRO A 166 18.07 9.46 0.50
CA PRO A 166 16.88 8.61 0.50
C PRO A 166 15.71 9.20 1.30
N GLU A 167 16.01 10.03 2.31
CA GLU A 167 15.00 10.71 3.14
C GLU A 167 14.39 11.95 2.46
N PHE A 168 14.85 12.32 1.25
CA PHE A 168 14.26 13.42 0.51
C PHE A 168 12.85 13.03 0.05
N GLN A 169 11.86 13.89 0.32
CA GLN A 169 10.43 13.58 0.14
C GLN A 169 10.04 13.10 -1.28
N TYR A 170 10.79 13.51 -2.30
CA TYR A 170 10.54 13.11 -3.69
C TYR A 170 11.35 11.90 -4.15
N CYS A 171 11.97 11.16 -3.22
CA CYS A 171 12.65 9.89 -3.51
C CYS A 171 11.79 8.66 -3.22
N GLN A 172 10.54 8.85 -2.79
CA GLN A 172 9.58 7.77 -2.68
C GLN A 172 9.26 7.22 -4.08
N LYS A 173 9.24 5.90 -4.23
CA LYS A 173 8.93 5.23 -5.50
C LYS A 173 7.52 5.54 -6.02
N TYR A 174 6.59 5.80 -5.10
CA TYR A 174 5.18 5.95 -5.40
C TYR A 174 4.56 7.14 -4.67
N PHE A 175 3.70 7.87 -5.38
CA PHE A 175 2.86 8.93 -4.80
C PHE A 175 1.39 8.52 -4.80
N THR A 176 0.67 8.84 -3.71
CA THR A 176 -0.77 8.57 -3.58
C THR A 176 -1.64 9.75 -4.02
N THR A 177 -1.02 10.83 -4.49
CA THR A 177 -1.68 12.04 -4.97
C THR A 177 -0.97 12.54 -6.21
N VAL A 178 -1.72 13.13 -7.14
CA VAL A 178 -1.15 13.82 -8.30
C VAL A 178 -0.21 14.91 -7.79
N SER A 179 1.03 14.86 -8.27
CA SER A 179 2.05 15.87 -7.98
C SER A 179 2.34 16.67 -9.23
N ASP A 180 2.47 17.98 -9.10
CA ASP A 180 3.05 18.89 -10.11
C ASP A 180 4.59 18.79 -10.11
N LEU A 181 5.13 17.61 -9.79
CA LEU A 181 6.57 17.40 -9.71
C LEU A 181 7.09 17.21 -11.13
N ASP A 182 7.83 18.20 -11.60
CA ASP A 182 8.69 18.08 -12.76
C ASP A 182 10.16 18.09 -12.34
N ILE A 183 11.05 17.84 -13.30
CA ILE A 183 12.49 17.83 -13.06
C ILE A 183 13.02 19.16 -12.50
N THR A 184 12.44 20.30 -12.90
CA THR A 184 12.87 21.64 -12.45
C THR A 184 12.55 21.82 -10.96
N LYS A 185 11.33 21.44 -10.58
CA LYS A 185 10.84 21.47 -9.21
C LYS A 185 11.61 20.48 -8.35
N PHE A 186 11.83 19.25 -8.84
CA PHE A 186 12.63 18.24 -8.16
C PHE A 186 14.03 18.79 -7.82
N GLN A 187 14.74 19.35 -8.81
CA GLN A 187 16.09 19.90 -8.63
C GLN A 187 16.10 21.08 -7.65
N SER A 188 15.17 22.04 -7.80
CA SER A 188 15.05 23.19 -6.91
C SER A 188 14.82 22.78 -5.45
N GLU A 189 13.90 21.84 -5.22
CA GLU A 189 13.57 21.33 -3.89
C GLU A 189 14.71 20.49 -3.31
N LEU A 190 15.42 19.71 -4.13
CA LEU A 190 16.60 18.96 -3.71
C LEU A 190 17.73 19.90 -3.26
N GLU A 191 17.98 20.99 -3.99
CA GLU A 191 18.98 21.99 -3.60
C GLU A 191 18.60 22.70 -2.28
N ASN A 192 17.31 23.00 -2.10
CA ASN A 192 16.81 23.54 -0.84
C ASN A 192 16.97 22.54 0.32
N TYR A 193 16.67 21.26 0.07
CA TYR A 193 16.87 20.17 1.02
C TYR A 193 18.34 20.05 1.41
N LYS A 194 19.26 20.02 0.45
CA LYS A 194 20.71 20.00 0.69
C LYS A 194 21.15 21.20 1.51
N LYS A 195 20.67 22.43 1.24
CA LYS A 195 21.01 23.62 2.03
C LYS A 195 20.56 23.52 3.49
N LYS A 196 19.35 23.01 3.73
CA LYS A 196 18.78 22.84 5.08
C LYS A 196 19.46 21.71 5.85
N ASN A 197 19.86 20.65 5.15
CA ASN A 197 20.46 19.44 5.72
C ASN A 197 21.98 19.36 5.56
N LYS A 198 22.63 20.43 5.07
CA LYS A 198 24.08 20.55 5.15
C LYS A 198 24.46 20.35 6.62
N PRO A 199 25.41 19.45 6.95
CA PRO A 199 26.01 19.48 8.25
C PRO A 199 26.50 20.91 8.44
N LYS A 200 26.01 21.60 9.49
CA LYS A 200 26.58 22.88 9.89
C LYS A 200 28.06 22.60 10.03
N THR A 201 28.88 23.12 9.10
CA THR A 201 30.31 23.15 9.30
C THR A 201 30.47 23.85 10.64
N GLU A 202 30.82 23.08 11.66
CA GLU A 202 30.98 23.61 13.00
C GLU A 202 31.98 24.74 12.86
N THR A 203 31.50 25.97 13.07
CA THR A 203 32.36 27.12 13.25
C THR A 203 33.33 26.72 14.37
N ASN A 204 34.64 26.79 14.08
CA ASN A 204 35.72 26.29 14.94
C ASN A 204 35.63 26.73 16.42
N GLU A 205 34.84 27.78 16.72
CA GLU A 205 34.57 28.29 18.06
C GLU A 205 33.87 27.31 19.02
N LYS A 206 33.07 26.34 18.52
CA LYS A 206 32.31 25.44 19.43
C LYS A 206 33.10 24.22 19.88
N LYS A 207 34.08 23.77 19.09
CA LYS A 207 34.96 22.64 19.44
C LYS A 207 35.89 22.99 20.60
N GLU A 208 36.41 24.21 20.66
CA GLU A 208 37.28 24.66 21.76
C GLU A 208 36.58 24.61 23.12
N LYS A 209 35.31 25.00 23.20
CA LYS A 209 34.54 24.98 24.47
C LYS A 209 34.22 23.59 25.00
N ILE A 210 34.14 22.57 24.12
CA ILE A 210 33.83 21.19 24.53
C ILE A 210 35.11 20.46 24.92
N THR A 211 36.21 20.65 24.19
CA THR A 211 37.50 20.03 24.52
C THR A 211 38.03 20.55 25.85
N GLU A 212 37.93 21.85 26.15
CA GLU A 212 38.32 22.38 27.48
C GLU A 212 37.54 21.72 28.63
N LYS A 213 36.21 21.61 28.51
CA LYS A 213 35.36 21.01 29.56
C LYS A 213 35.64 19.53 29.81
N VAL A 214 35.91 18.77 28.74
CA VAL A 214 36.23 17.33 28.86
C VAL A 214 37.63 17.13 29.46
N THR A 215 38.60 17.97 29.09
CA THR A 215 39.96 17.90 29.62
C THR A 215 40.01 18.23 31.12
N ASP A 216 39.22 19.21 31.55
CA ASP A 216 39.10 19.58 32.96
C ASP A 216 38.39 18.50 33.81
N PHE A 217 37.39 17.83 33.25
CA PHE A 217 36.71 16.73 33.93
C PHE A 217 37.62 15.51 34.12
N ILE A 218 38.43 15.16 33.10
CA ILE A 218 39.39 14.05 33.16
C ILE A 218 40.50 14.35 34.17
N LYS A 219 41.05 15.58 34.19
CA LYS A 219 42.09 15.98 35.15
C LYS A 219 41.59 15.95 36.60
N ARG A 220 40.36 16.41 36.87
CA ARG A 220 39.79 16.43 38.23
C ARG A 220 39.42 15.03 38.75
N ASN A 221 39.00 14.12 37.88
CA ASN A 221 38.44 12.83 38.27
C ASN A 221 39.33 11.62 37.90
N LEU A 222 40.59 11.86 37.57
CA LEU A 222 41.54 10.85 37.08
C LEU A 222 41.69 9.66 38.04
N ILE A 223 41.72 9.93 39.35
CA ILE A 223 41.82 8.89 40.40
C ILE A 223 40.58 7.99 40.40
N VAL A 224 39.38 8.56 40.22
CA VAL A 224 38.11 7.80 40.20
C VAL A 224 38.04 6.90 38.96
N ILE A 225 38.49 7.41 37.81
CA ILE A 225 38.52 6.65 36.54
C ILE A 225 39.47 5.45 36.65
N VAL A 226 40.65 5.63 37.26
CA VAL A 226 41.63 4.54 37.47
C VAL A 226 41.07 3.45 38.39
N ILE A 227 40.33 3.82 39.44
CA ILE A 227 39.68 2.87 40.36
C ILE A 227 38.61 2.04 39.64
N ILE A 228 37.79 2.66 38.78
CA ILE A 228 36.77 1.95 37.99
C ILE A 228 37.42 0.94 37.03
N ILE A 229 38.49 1.33 36.35
CA ILE A 229 39.23 0.45 35.44
C ILE A 229 39.83 -0.74 36.20
N ALA A 230 40.38 -0.51 37.40
CA ALA A 230 40.92 -1.58 38.23
C ALA A 230 39.84 -2.60 38.66
N ILE A 231 38.65 -2.13 39.06
CA ILE A 231 37.52 -2.99 39.45
C ILE A 231 37.06 -3.84 38.25
N LEU A 232 36.93 -3.25 37.06
CA LEU A 232 36.55 -3.98 35.84
C LEU A 232 37.61 -4.99 35.40
N GLY A 233 38.90 -4.67 35.56
CA GLY A 233 40.01 -5.59 35.30
C GLY A 233 40.02 -6.80 36.25
N VAL A 234 39.71 -6.59 37.53
CA VAL A 234 39.59 -7.69 38.51
C VAL A 234 38.36 -8.55 38.22
N ALA A 235 37.21 -7.94 37.89
CA ALA A 235 36.00 -8.69 37.55
C ALA A 235 36.19 -9.58 36.31
N THR A 236 36.80 -9.04 35.25
CA THR A 236 37.07 -9.79 34.01
C THR A 236 38.07 -10.92 34.21
N SER A 237 39.13 -10.71 35.00
CA SER A 237 40.10 -11.77 35.32
C SER A 237 39.49 -12.87 36.20
N VAL A 238 38.64 -12.54 37.18
CA VAL A 238 37.90 -13.54 37.98
C VAL A 238 36.95 -14.37 37.11
N ILE A 239 36.21 -13.73 36.20
CA ILE A 239 35.30 -14.43 35.25
C ILE A 239 36.10 -15.40 34.36
N LEU A 240 37.24 -14.96 33.82
CA LEU A 240 38.10 -15.80 32.97
C LEU A 240 38.70 -17.00 33.72
N VAL A 241 39.15 -16.82 34.97
CA VAL A 241 39.68 -17.91 35.80
C VAL A 241 38.59 -18.91 36.18
N LYS A 242 37.38 -18.43 36.52
CA LYS A 242 36.23 -19.30 36.85
C LYS A 242 35.81 -20.14 35.64
N ARG A 243 35.81 -19.55 34.44
CA ARG A 243 35.49 -20.23 33.16
C ARG A 243 36.55 -21.27 32.74
N LYS A 244 37.80 -21.11 33.17
CA LYS A 244 38.89 -22.09 32.93
C LYS A 244 38.78 -23.30 33.88
N ARG A 245 38.42 -23.09 35.16
CA ARG A 245 38.24 -24.20 36.13
C ARG A 245 37.01 -25.06 35.82
N SER A 246 35.93 -24.49 35.31
CA SER A 246 34.72 -25.25 34.93
C SER A 246 34.87 -26.09 33.64
N ARG A 247 36.00 -26.01 32.94
CA ARG A 247 36.33 -26.87 31.80
C ARG A 247 37.34 -27.99 32.15
N LEU A 248 37.85 -27.99 33.37
CA LEU A 248 38.85 -28.94 33.88
C LEU A 248 38.30 -29.83 35.01
N ILE A 249 36.97 -29.80 35.24
CA ILE A 249 36.21 -30.72 36.09
C ILE A 249 35.17 -31.38 35.20
#